data_AF-A0A069A8T9-F1
#
_entry.id   AF-A0A069A8T9-F1
#
_cell.length_a   1.000
_cell.length_b   1.000
_cell.length_c   1.000
_cell.angle_alpha   90.00
_cell.angle_beta   90.00
_cell.angle_gamma   90.00
#
_symmetry.space_group_name_H-M   'P 1'
#
loop_
_entity.id
_entity.type
_entity.pdbx_description
1 polymer ?
#
loop_
_entity_poly.entity_id
_entity_poly.type
_entity_poly.pdbx_seq_one_letter_code
_entity_poly.pdbx_strand_id
1 'polypeptide(L)'
;MYKHTIVYDGEVDKISATVVGWGYNDGKILICDIKDYVPGQTQNLYVIGGAACEKIGSMTKEKFTMIKGNDRFDTLYKALDFINR
;
A
#
# COMPACT_ATOMS: atom_id res chain seq x y z
N MET A 1 -6.08 9.02 -13.48
CA MET A 1 -6.22 7.63 -12.99
C MET A 1 -4.83 7.05 -12.79
N TYR A 2 -4.54 6.48 -11.63
CA TYR A 2 -3.27 5.84 -11.30
C TYR A 2 -3.30 4.37 -11.70
N LYS A 3 -2.16 3.82 -12.10
CA LYS A 3 -2.04 2.37 -12.38
C LYS A 3 -1.89 1.59 -11.07
N HIS A 4 -1.10 2.13 -10.14
CA HIS A 4 -0.89 1.56 -8.81
C HIS A 4 -1.11 2.65 -7.77
N THR A 5 -1.92 2.36 -6.76
CA THR A 5 -2.01 3.17 -5.54
C THR A 5 -1.62 2.31 -4.35
N ILE A 6 -0.69 2.82 -3.55
CA ILE A 6 -0.14 2.15 -2.37
C ILE A 6 -0.48 3.01 -1.16
N VAL A 7 -1.34 2.49 -0.30
CA VAL A 7 -1.88 3.17 0.87
C VAL A 7 -1.20 2.66 2.12
N TYR A 8 -0.82 3.58 3.02
CA TYR A 8 -0.24 3.26 4.33
C TYR A 8 -0.88 4.13 5.42
N ASP A 9 -0.54 3.87 6.69
CA ASP A 9 -0.97 4.71 7.81
C ASP A 9 0.24 5.01 8.72
N GLY A 10 0.59 6.29 8.84
CA GLY A 10 1.72 6.76 9.65
C GLY A 10 3.11 6.60 9.01
N GLU A 11 4.10 7.27 9.60
CA GLU A 11 5.45 7.38 9.03
C GLU A 11 6.26 6.08 9.05
N VAL A 12 5.88 5.09 9.86
CA VAL A 12 6.57 3.80 9.92
C VAL A 12 6.27 2.96 8.68
N ASP A 13 4.99 2.75 8.36
CA ASP A 13 4.58 1.91 7.22
C ASP A 13 4.76 2.61 5.87
N LYS A 14 4.93 3.94 5.87
CA LYS A 14 5.34 4.73 4.69
C LYS A 14 6.61 4.19 4.04
N ILE A 15 7.56 3.68 4.83
CA ILE A 15 8.80 3.11 4.31
C ILE A 15 8.49 1.85 3.48
N SER A 16 7.74 0.91 4.06
CA SER A 16 7.32 -0.32 3.38
C SER A 16 6.47 -0.02 2.13
N ALA A 17 5.59 0.98 2.19
CA ALA A 17 4.81 1.43 1.03
C ALA A 17 5.68 2.01 -0.10
N THR A 18 6.70 2.77 0.27
CA THR A 18 7.66 3.29 -0.70
C THR A 18 8.44 2.16 -1.36
N VAL A 19 8.83 1.13 -0.59
CA VAL A 19 9.51 -0.07 -1.11
C VAL A 19 8.63 -0.84 -2.09
N VAL A 20 7.35 -1.07 -1.77
CA VAL A 20 6.41 -1.70 -2.74
C VAL A 20 6.35 -0.88 -4.04
N GLY A 21 6.42 0.45 -3.95
CA GLY A 21 6.46 1.34 -5.12
C GLY A 21 7.68 1.12 -6.03
N TRP A 22 8.82 0.67 -5.49
CA TRP A 22 10.01 0.35 -6.29
C TRP A 22 9.83 -0.89 -7.18
N GLY A 23 8.83 -1.72 -6.91
CA GLY A 23 8.50 -2.90 -7.71
C GLY A 23 7.82 -2.58 -9.04
N TYR A 24 7.39 -1.33 -9.26
CA TYR A 24 6.58 -0.94 -10.43
C TYR A 24 7.27 0.18 -11.22
N ASN A 25 7.26 0.05 -12.55
CA ASN A 25 7.81 1.05 -13.49
C ASN A 25 6.96 1.19 -14.77
N ASP A 26 5.73 0.69 -14.74
CA ASP A 26 4.87 0.44 -15.91
C ASP A 26 3.63 1.36 -15.94
N GLY A 27 3.63 2.42 -15.14
CA GLY A 27 2.57 3.42 -15.11
C GLY A 27 2.69 4.44 -13.98
N LYS A 28 1.68 5.31 -13.86
CA LYS A 28 1.63 6.33 -12.81
C LYS A 28 1.34 5.68 -11.46
N ILE A 29 2.19 5.93 -10.47
CA ILE A 29 2.10 5.40 -9.11
C ILE A 29 1.69 6.52 -8.14
N LEU A 30 0.79 6.22 -7.22
CA LEU A 30 0.47 7.07 -6.06
C LEU A 30 0.84 6.32 -4.78
N ILE A 31 1.68 6.94 -3.95
CA ILE A 31 1.95 6.47 -2.58
C ILE A 31 1.40 7.54 -1.65
N CYS A 32 0.41 7.20 -0.82
CA CYS A 32 -0.25 8.17 0.05
C CYS A 32 -0.67 7.58 1.40
N ASP A 33 -0.79 8.45 2.39
CA ASP A 33 -1.39 8.10 3.67
C ASP A 33 -2.90 7.82 3.46
N ILE A 34 -3.46 6.92 4.28
CA ILE A 34 -4.85 6.48 4.20
C ILE A 34 -5.83 7.63 4.38
N LYS A 35 -5.49 8.66 5.16
CA LYS A 35 -6.34 9.85 5.34
C LYS A 35 -6.50 10.67 4.04
N ASP A 36 -5.53 10.55 3.13
CA ASP A 36 -5.48 11.26 1.86
C ASP A 36 -5.94 10.37 0.69
N TYR A 37 -6.33 9.12 0.98
CA TYR A 37 -6.77 8.17 -0.04
C TYR A 37 -8.12 8.56 -0.63
N VAL A 38 -8.19 8.63 -1.97
CA VAL A 38 -9.42 8.91 -2.72
C VAL A 38 -9.82 7.67 -3.54
N PRO A 39 -10.94 7.01 -3.20
CA PRO A 39 -11.42 5.82 -3.91
C PRO A 39 -11.76 6.04 -5.39
N GLY A 40 -11.67 4.98 -6.19
CA GLY A 40 -12.14 4.94 -7.58
C GLY A 40 -11.21 5.59 -8.60
N GLN A 41 -9.97 5.91 -8.20
CA GLN A 41 -8.97 6.57 -9.05
C GLN A 41 -7.77 5.69 -9.40
N THR A 42 -7.81 4.40 -9.08
CA THR A 42 -6.71 3.45 -9.31
C THR A 42 -7.15 2.16 -10.01
N GLN A 43 -6.22 1.52 -10.71
CA GLN A 43 -6.42 0.18 -11.27
C GLN A 43 -6.03 -0.92 -10.29
N ASN A 44 -4.96 -0.72 -9.54
CA ASN A 44 -4.44 -1.66 -8.56
C ASN A 44 -4.22 -0.97 -7.21
N LEU A 45 -4.85 -1.51 -6.17
CA LEU A 45 -4.78 -0.98 -4.81
C LEU A 45 -4.00 -1.94 -3.90
N TYR A 46 -2.96 -1.41 -3.26
CA TYR A 46 -2.15 -2.12 -2.26
C TYR A 46 -2.25 -1.38 -0.93
N VAL A 47 -2.40 -2.11 0.16
CA VAL A 47 -2.60 -1.55 1.50
C VAL A 47 -1.54 -2.13 2.42
N ILE A 48 -0.76 -1.24 3.03
CA ILE A 48 0.49 -1.58 3.71
C ILE A 48 0.34 -1.35 5.21
N GLY A 49 0.70 -2.37 5.98
CA GLY A 49 0.68 -2.31 7.44
C GLY A 49 -0.70 -2.58 8.05
N GLY A 50 -0.69 -2.98 9.32
CA GLY A 50 -1.90 -3.41 10.04
C GLY A 50 -2.97 -2.32 10.13
N ALA A 51 -2.56 -1.11 10.53
CA ALA A 51 -3.49 -0.01 10.78
C ALA A 51 -4.22 0.46 9.50
N ALA A 52 -3.52 0.53 8.37
CA ALA A 52 -4.17 0.84 7.09
C ALA A 52 -5.12 -0.29 6.65
N CYS A 53 -4.71 -1.56 6.82
CA CYS A 53 -5.53 -2.72 6.46
C CYS A 53 -6.83 -2.82 7.27
N GLU A 54 -6.84 -2.38 8.52
CA GLU A 54 -8.05 -2.35 9.36
C GLU A 54 -9.04 -1.27 8.90
N LYS A 55 -8.52 -0.10 8.52
CA LYS A 55 -9.34 1.08 8.16
C LYS A 55 -9.90 1.01 6.74
N ILE A 56 -9.12 0.50 5.77
CA ILE A 56 -9.43 0.62 4.33
C ILE A 56 -10.79 0.02 3.94
N GLY A 57 -11.22 -1.05 4.62
CA GLY A 57 -12.49 -1.73 4.32
C GLY A 57 -13.74 -0.86 4.55
N SER A 58 -13.63 0.18 5.39
CA SER A 58 -14.69 1.17 5.60
C SER A 58 -14.65 2.34 4.61
N MET A 59 -13.55 2.50 3.87
CA MET A 59 -13.29 3.66 3.00
C MET A 59 -13.55 3.38 1.52
N THR A 60 -13.41 2.14 1.08
CA THR A 60 -13.61 1.76 -0.33
C THR A 60 -14.21 0.37 -0.50
N LYS A 61 -14.85 0.15 -1.66
CA LYS A 61 -15.31 -1.16 -2.14
C LYS A 61 -14.38 -1.77 -3.20
N GLU A 62 -13.28 -1.08 -3.53
CA GLU A 62 -12.28 -1.59 -4.47
C GLU A 62 -11.64 -2.88 -3.94
N LYS A 63 -11.25 -3.78 -4.84
CA LYS A 63 -10.42 -4.93 -4.44
C LYS A 63 -9.01 -4.42 -4.15
N PHE A 64 -8.41 -4.91 -3.07
CA PHE A 64 -7.06 -4.55 -2.68
C PHE A 64 -6.25 -5.75 -2.23
N THR A 65 -4.93 -5.61 -2.33
CA THR A 65 -3.96 -6.56 -1.77
C THR A 65 -3.41 -6.01 -0.46
N MET A 66 -3.51 -6.80 0.62
CA MET A 66 -2.95 -6.44 1.91
C MET A 66 -1.52 -6.96 2.05
N ILE A 67 -0.61 -6.09 2.46
CA ILE A 67 0.78 -6.45 2.77
C ILE A 67 1.04 -5.98 4.20
N LYS A 68 0.94 -6.92 5.15
CA LYS A 68 1.12 -6.63 6.59
C LYS A 68 1.90 -7.73 7.30
N GLY A 69 2.84 -7.31 8.14
CA GLY A 69 3.57 -8.15 9.08
C GLY A 69 3.05 -8.01 10.51
N ASN A 70 3.69 -8.74 11.42
CA ASN A 70 3.45 -8.63 12.87
C ASN A 70 4.06 -7.34 13.45
N ASP A 71 5.12 -6.82 12.81
CA ASP A 71 5.78 -5.58 13.17
C ASP A 71 6.27 -4.82 11.91
N ARG A 72 6.98 -3.71 12.13
CA ARG A 72 7.51 -2.86 11.04
C ARG A 72 8.55 -3.55 10.17
N PHE A 73 9.37 -4.43 10.74
CA PHE A 73 10.42 -5.14 10.02
C PHE A 73 9.81 -6.30 9.22
N ASP A 74 8.89 -7.06 9.82
CA ASP A 74 8.16 -8.12 9.11
C ASP A 74 7.33 -7.54 7.95
N THR A 75 6.69 -6.38 8.15
CA THR A 75 5.97 -5.68 7.07
C THR A 75 6.92 -5.28 5.94
N LEU A 76 8.13 -4.81 6.26
CA LEU A 76 9.15 -4.47 5.27
C LEU A 76 9.64 -5.71 4.51
N TYR A 77 9.91 -6.82 5.20
CA TYR A 77 10.33 -8.06 4.54
C TYR A 77 9.24 -8.61 3.61
N LYS A 78 7.97 -8.58 4.01
CA LYS A 78 6.85 -8.96 3.14
C LYS A 78 6.68 -8.02 1.95
N ALA A 79 6.97 -6.73 2.11
CA ALA A 79 6.97 -5.77 1.00
C ALA A 79 8.07 -6.10 -0.03
N LEU A 80 9.26 -6.50 0.42
CA LEU A 80 10.36 -6.96 -0.43
C LEU A 80 10.01 -8.27 -1.15
N ASP A 81 9.52 -9.26 -0.41
CA ASP A 81 9.08 -10.55 -0.97
C ASP A 81 7.98 -10.35 -2.04
N PHE A 82 7.01 -9.48 -1.76
CA PHE A 82 5.93 -9.16 -2.71
C PHE A 82 6.42 -8.59 -4.05
N ILE A 83 7.53 -7.84 -4.05
CA ILE A 83 8.15 -7.30 -5.27
C ILE A 83 9.29 -8.20 -5.80
N ASN A 84 9.40 -9.43 -5.29
CA ASN A 84 10.44 -10.42 -5.60
C ASN A 84 11.87 -9.87 -5.39
N ARG A 85 12.13 -9.28 -4.22
CA ARG A 85 13.45 -8.74 -3.84
C ARG A 85 13.88 -9.17 -2.44
#